data_AF-A0A0K1EEM9-F1
#
_entry.id   AF-A0A0K1EEM9-F1
#
_cell.length_a   1.000
_cell.length_b   1.000
_cell.length_c   1.000
_cell.angle_alpha   90.00
_cell.angle_beta   90.00
_cell.angle_gamma   90.00
#
_symmetry.space_group_name_H-M   'P 1'
#
loop_
_entity.id
_entity.type
_entity.pdbx_description
1 polymer ?
#
loop_
_entity_poly.entity_id
_entity_poly.type
_entity_poly.pdbx_seq_one_letter_code
_entity_poly.pdbx_strand_id
1 'polypeptide(L)'
;MKQPKKRRAPRAPFIVTVAATSALSLPLLAGCSSSDVDRSGLVGNPPEVEVCPEEVPDDGAPCSDVGVGCDYPAGISCPTFVATCTDEQTWNVEDRTGVTCNPPEVDVCPEAVPEAGAPCSGQTLSCNYPPDISCPDFVATCNDDGTWDVDDRSVVTCNPPPLPPCDLLTTEAECGSSERSCRWLVPGCAEPNDPVPALAEAGCFEAVPCVDNDFCSPGLVCAARVFDPCHGQACQACGQTEMLCVAP
;
A
#
# COMPACT_ATOMS: atom_id res chain seq x y z
N MET A 1 -9.73 50.89 15.72
CA MET A 1 -8.27 50.69 15.52
C MET A 1 -8.07 49.35 14.83
N LYS A 2 -7.61 49.33 13.57
CA LYS A 2 -7.38 48.09 12.81
C LYS A 2 -5.94 47.61 13.04
N GLN A 3 -5.76 46.40 13.55
CA GLN A 3 -4.41 45.83 13.74
C GLN A 3 -3.80 45.40 12.40
N PRO A 4 -2.48 45.62 12.19
CA PRO A 4 -1.79 45.23 10.96
C PRO A 4 -1.55 43.72 10.90
N LYS A 5 -1.90 43.10 9.76
CA LYS A 5 -1.64 41.67 9.46
C LYS A 5 -0.14 41.42 9.29
N LYS A 6 0.43 40.53 10.11
CA LYS A 6 1.78 39.98 9.93
C LYS A 6 1.84 39.09 8.69
N ARG A 7 2.66 39.47 7.70
CA ARG A 7 3.02 38.62 6.56
C ARG A 7 4.13 37.65 6.99
N ARG A 8 3.94 36.35 6.76
CA ARG A 8 4.98 35.31 6.93
C ARG A 8 5.82 35.24 5.65
N ALA A 9 7.14 35.10 5.82
CA ALA A 9 8.10 35.01 4.72
C ALA A 9 8.03 33.63 4.01
N PRO A 10 8.32 33.57 2.69
CA PRO A 10 8.38 32.32 1.95
C PRO A 10 9.63 31.51 2.35
N ARG A 11 9.45 30.21 2.57
CA ARG A 11 10.54 29.23 2.76
C ARG A 11 11.11 28.84 1.40
N ALA A 12 12.43 28.85 1.26
CA ALA A 12 13.14 28.47 0.05
C ALA A 12 13.07 26.94 -0.20
N PRO A 13 13.11 26.48 -1.46
CA PRO A 13 13.17 25.05 -1.78
C PRO A 13 14.58 24.47 -1.53
N PHE A 14 14.62 23.26 -0.97
CA PHE A 14 15.82 22.45 -0.86
C PHE A 14 16.08 21.75 -2.20
N ILE A 15 17.26 21.96 -2.77
CA ILE A 15 17.72 21.24 -3.96
C ILE A 15 18.42 19.96 -3.48
N VAL A 16 17.91 18.80 -3.88
CA VAL A 16 18.55 17.50 -3.65
C VAL A 16 19.32 17.13 -4.92
N THR A 17 20.64 17.04 -4.80
CA THR A 17 21.54 16.61 -5.87
C THR A 17 21.67 15.08 -5.83
N VAL A 18 21.23 14.39 -6.88
CA VAL A 18 21.41 12.93 -7.02
C VAL A 18 22.67 12.67 -7.84
N ALA A 19 23.64 11.96 -7.25
CA ALA A 19 24.85 11.55 -7.94
C ALA A 19 24.57 10.29 -8.78
N ALA A 20 24.66 10.42 -10.10
CA ALA A 20 24.67 9.28 -11.02
C ALA A 20 26.05 8.61 -10.99
N THR A 21 26.09 7.32 -10.65
CA THR A 21 27.30 6.49 -10.76
C THR A 21 27.13 5.52 -11.93
N SER A 22 27.81 5.82 -13.03
CA SER A 22 27.92 4.95 -14.20
C SER A 22 29.01 3.91 -13.97
N ALA A 23 28.66 2.62 -13.98
CA ALA A 23 29.63 1.53 -13.97
C ALA A 23 29.76 0.93 -15.38
N LEU A 24 30.86 1.28 -16.05
CA LEU A 24 31.39 0.61 -17.22
C LEU A 24 32.07 -0.69 -16.78
N SER A 25 31.77 -1.81 -17.45
CA SER A 25 32.63 -3.00 -17.47
C SER A 25 32.31 -3.89 -18.68
N LEU A 26 33.15 -3.80 -19.72
CA LEU A 26 33.33 -4.85 -20.74
C LEU A 26 34.57 -5.66 -20.37
N PRO A 27 34.55 -6.98 -20.60
CA PRO A 27 35.71 -7.60 -21.22
C PRO A 27 35.36 -8.54 -22.38
N LEU A 28 36.16 -8.39 -23.44
CA LEU A 28 36.32 -9.27 -24.60
C LEU A 28 36.69 -10.70 -24.18
N LEU A 29 36.13 -11.70 -24.87
CA LEU A 29 36.78 -13.00 -25.06
C LEU A 29 36.55 -13.51 -26.49
N ALA A 30 37.66 -13.73 -27.18
CA ALA A 30 37.75 -14.48 -28.43
C ALA A 30 37.85 -15.99 -28.11
N GLY A 31 37.13 -16.80 -28.88
CA GLY A 31 37.22 -18.25 -28.79
C GLY A 31 36.60 -18.92 -30.01
N CYS A 32 37.40 -19.09 -31.07
CA CYS A 32 37.11 -20.03 -32.14
C CYS A 32 37.29 -21.47 -31.64
N SER A 33 36.29 -22.33 -31.83
CA SER A 33 36.55 -23.75 -32.09
C SER A 33 35.44 -24.34 -32.98
N SER A 34 35.80 -24.73 -34.19
CA SER A 34 35.04 -25.66 -35.02
C SER A 34 34.92 -27.00 -34.31
N SER A 35 33.79 -27.69 -34.47
CA SER A 35 33.74 -29.15 -34.65
C SER A 35 32.40 -29.55 -35.28
N ASP A 36 32.54 -30.15 -36.45
CA ASP A 36 31.81 -31.28 -37.04
C ASP A 36 30.30 -31.50 -36.84
N VAL A 37 29.66 -31.53 -38.00
CA VAL A 37 28.56 -32.37 -38.47
C VAL A 37 28.27 -33.61 -37.59
N ASP A 38 27.07 -33.68 -37.03
CA ASP A 38 26.35 -34.95 -36.97
C ASP A 38 24.87 -34.77 -37.35
N ARG A 39 24.44 -35.69 -38.20
CA ARG A 39 23.20 -35.71 -38.96
C ARG A 39 22.34 -36.79 -38.33
N SER A 40 21.42 -36.45 -37.43
CA SER A 40 20.24 -37.27 -37.12
C SER A 40 19.31 -36.55 -36.15
N GLY A 41 18.06 -36.33 -36.56
CA GLY A 41 17.00 -35.88 -35.67
C GLY A 41 16.06 -34.88 -36.33
N LEU A 42 15.25 -35.35 -37.28
CA LEU A 42 14.04 -34.66 -37.75
C LEU A 42 13.05 -34.56 -36.57
N VAL A 43 13.27 -33.60 -35.70
CA VAL A 43 12.21 -33.01 -34.88
C VAL A 43 11.96 -31.67 -35.57
N GLY A 44 10.89 -31.61 -36.36
CA GLY A 44 10.49 -30.37 -36.99
C GLY A 44 10.24 -29.33 -35.91
N ASN A 45 11.18 -28.39 -35.74
CA ASN A 45 10.88 -27.17 -35.04
C ASN A 45 9.65 -26.57 -35.72
N PRO A 46 8.61 -26.19 -34.95
CA PRO A 46 7.52 -25.42 -35.52
C PRO A 46 8.14 -24.22 -36.26
N PRO A 47 7.66 -23.87 -37.47
CA PRO A 47 8.17 -22.68 -38.16
C PRO A 47 8.14 -21.52 -37.16
N GLU A 48 9.30 -20.87 -36.97
CA GLU A 48 9.35 -19.62 -36.23
C GLU A 48 8.32 -18.71 -36.89
N VAL A 49 7.22 -18.49 -36.17
CA VAL A 49 6.15 -17.63 -36.65
C VAL A 49 6.77 -16.25 -36.67
N GLU A 50 7.09 -15.75 -37.86
CA GLU A 50 7.77 -14.47 -38.01
C GLU A 50 6.92 -13.38 -37.37
N VAL A 51 7.51 -12.78 -36.34
CA VAL A 51 6.86 -11.78 -35.50
C VAL A 51 7.24 -10.42 -36.06
N CYS A 52 6.26 -9.52 -36.11
CA CYS A 52 6.49 -8.10 -36.28
C CYS A 52 7.68 -7.63 -35.40
N PRO A 53 8.63 -6.84 -35.95
CA PRO A 53 9.67 -6.21 -35.15
C PRO A 53 9.09 -5.52 -33.91
N GLU A 54 9.85 -5.47 -32.81
CA GLU A 54 9.39 -4.76 -31.59
C GLU A 54 9.28 -3.25 -31.80
N GLU A 55 10.11 -2.69 -32.70
CA GLU A 55 10.13 -1.29 -33.07
C GLU A 55 9.66 -1.09 -34.52
N VAL A 56 9.07 0.06 -34.82
CA VAL A 56 8.65 0.40 -36.19
C VAL A 56 9.87 0.35 -37.10
N PRO A 57 9.90 -0.48 -38.16
CA PRO A 57 11.02 -0.54 -39.09
C PRO A 57 11.13 0.77 -39.89
N ASP A 58 12.31 1.05 -40.44
CA ASP A 58 12.47 2.15 -41.39
C ASP A 58 11.75 1.82 -42.71
N ASP A 59 11.17 2.85 -43.35
CA ASP A 59 10.59 2.70 -44.69
C ASP A 59 11.66 2.26 -45.71
N GLY A 60 11.37 1.18 -46.44
CA GLY A 60 12.30 0.54 -47.37
C GLY A 60 13.26 -0.47 -46.74
N ALA A 61 13.23 -0.70 -45.41
CA ALA A 61 14.04 -1.72 -44.76
C ALA A 61 13.67 -3.14 -45.24
N PRO A 62 14.62 -4.09 -45.31
CA PRO A 62 14.34 -5.44 -45.79
C PRO A 62 13.40 -6.19 -44.83
N CYS A 63 12.51 -7.02 -45.41
CA CYS A 63 11.60 -7.92 -44.70
C CYS A 63 11.58 -9.29 -45.37
N SER A 64 11.40 -10.36 -44.58
CA SER A 64 11.46 -11.73 -45.10
C SER A 64 10.14 -12.20 -45.70
N ASP A 65 9.00 -11.77 -45.12
CA ASP A 65 7.68 -12.32 -45.42
C ASP A 65 6.72 -11.30 -46.06
N VAL A 66 6.55 -11.42 -47.38
CA VAL A 66 5.64 -10.59 -48.19
C VAL A 66 4.20 -10.69 -47.69
N GLY A 67 3.56 -9.54 -47.47
CA GLY A 67 2.17 -9.44 -47.04
C GLY A 67 1.96 -9.44 -45.51
N VAL A 68 3.02 -9.57 -44.71
CA VAL A 68 2.94 -9.39 -43.26
C VAL A 68 2.67 -7.91 -42.94
N GLY A 69 1.61 -7.67 -42.18
CA GLY A 69 1.20 -6.35 -41.69
C GLY A 69 1.34 -6.25 -40.17
N CYS A 70 1.95 -5.16 -39.71
CA CYS A 70 2.28 -4.90 -38.32
C CYS A 70 1.73 -3.54 -37.89
N ASP A 71 0.90 -3.54 -36.85
CA ASP A 71 0.32 -2.33 -36.27
C ASP A 71 1.14 -1.89 -35.05
N TYR A 72 1.64 -0.65 -35.06
CA TYR A 72 2.45 -0.09 -33.98
C TYR A 72 1.70 1.07 -33.29
N PRO A 73 1.14 0.85 -32.08
CA PRO A 73 0.44 1.88 -31.32
C PRO A 73 1.40 2.84 -30.61
N ALA A 74 1.21 4.15 -30.77
CA ALA A 74 1.83 5.13 -29.88
C ALA A 74 0.94 5.28 -28.63
N GLY A 75 1.18 4.43 -27.64
CA GLY A 75 0.45 4.48 -26.36
C GLY A 75 -0.90 3.77 -26.37
N ILE A 76 -1.87 4.28 -25.59
CA ILE A 76 -2.98 3.49 -25.03
C ILE A 76 -4.09 3.10 -26.02
N SER A 77 -4.20 3.66 -27.23
CA SER A 77 -5.40 3.34 -28.03
C SER A 77 -5.38 3.45 -29.55
N CYS A 78 -4.30 3.90 -30.21
CA CYS A 78 -4.32 4.03 -31.68
C CYS A 78 -3.00 3.63 -32.36
N PRO A 79 -3.03 2.72 -33.37
CA PRO A 79 -1.87 2.45 -34.22
C PRO A 79 -1.48 3.73 -34.93
N THR A 80 -0.27 4.17 -34.66
CA THR A 80 0.29 5.41 -35.22
C THR A 80 1.02 5.11 -36.51
N PHE A 81 1.54 3.88 -36.64
CA PHE A 81 2.19 3.38 -37.83
C PHE A 81 1.66 2.00 -38.18
N VAL A 82 1.48 1.75 -39.47
CA VAL A 82 1.23 0.41 -40.02
C VAL A 82 2.38 0.09 -40.95
N ALA A 83 3.15 -0.95 -40.64
CA ALA A 83 4.21 -1.43 -41.52
C ALA A 83 3.72 -2.68 -42.26
N THR A 84 3.80 -2.68 -43.59
CA THR A 84 3.46 -3.84 -44.42
C THR A 84 4.66 -4.24 -45.27
N CYS A 85 5.04 -5.52 -45.24
CA CYS A 85 6.09 -6.04 -46.10
C CYS A 85 5.56 -6.20 -47.54
N THR A 86 6.17 -5.50 -48.50
CA THR A 86 5.72 -5.47 -49.89
C THR A 86 6.28 -6.65 -50.71
N ASP A 87 5.76 -6.85 -51.93
CA ASP A 87 6.27 -7.85 -52.89
C ASP A 87 7.76 -7.65 -53.26
N GLU A 88 8.32 -6.46 -52.99
CA GLU A 88 9.73 -6.12 -53.19
C GLU A 88 10.63 -6.54 -52.01
N GLN A 89 10.08 -7.24 -51.00
CA GLN A 89 10.77 -7.63 -49.76
C GLN A 89 11.32 -6.42 -48.98
N THR A 90 10.56 -5.33 -49.00
CA THR A 90 10.83 -4.13 -48.20
C THR A 90 9.59 -3.69 -47.43
N TRP A 91 9.80 -3.16 -46.22
CA TRP A 91 8.76 -2.56 -45.39
C TRP A 91 8.26 -1.26 -46.03
N ASN A 92 6.94 -1.14 -46.16
CA ASN A 92 6.24 0.12 -46.44
C ASN A 92 5.57 0.58 -45.15
N VAL A 93 5.92 1.76 -44.66
CA VAL A 93 5.45 2.30 -43.37
C VAL A 93 4.49 3.46 -43.61
N GLU A 94 3.21 3.22 -43.35
CA GLU A 94 2.17 4.25 -43.40
C GLU A 94 2.09 4.99 -42.06
N ASP A 95 2.39 6.28 -42.07
CA ASP A 95 2.13 7.18 -40.93
C ASP A 95 0.63 7.54 -40.88
N ARG A 96 -0.04 7.10 -39.83
CA ARG A 96 -1.46 7.39 -39.54
C ARG A 96 -1.66 8.46 -38.47
N THR A 97 -0.61 9.18 -38.07
CA THR A 97 -0.68 10.32 -37.11
C THR A 97 -1.69 11.41 -37.52
N GLY A 98 -2.03 11.51 -38.80
CA GLY A 98 -3.03 12.46 -39.31
C GLY A 98 -4.49 12.03 -39.16
N VAL A 99 -4.77 10.79 -38.74
CA VAL A 99 -6.14 10.36 -38.42
C VAL A 99 -6.44 10.86 -37.01
N THR A 100 -7.36 11.83 -36.90
CA THR A 100 -7.88 12.30 -35.61
C THR A 100 -8.54 11.12 -34.91
N CYS A 101 -7.77 10.41 -34.09
CA CYS A 101 -8.31 9.44 -33.17
C CYS A 101 -9.16 10.25 -32.20
N ASN A 102 -10.47 10.05 -32.27
CA ASN A 102 -11.39 10.45 -31.22
C ASN A 102 -11.60 9.20 -30.36
N PRO A 103 -10.59 8.78 -29.55
CA PRO A 103 -10.77 7.64 -28.68
C PRO A 103 -12.02 7.93 -27.84
N PRO A 104 -12.92 6.95 -27.66
CA PRO A 104 -14.04 7.14 -26.75
C PRO A 104 -13.47 7.59 -25.41
N GLU A 105 -14.00 8.70 -24.88
CA GLU A 105 -13.61 9.17 -23.55
C GLU A 105 -13.83 7.99 -22.60
N VAL A 106 -12.74 7.51 -22.02
CA VAL A 106 -12.82 6.39 -21.08
C VAL A 106 -13.37 6.99 -19.80
N ASP A 107 -14.56 6.55 -19.40
CA ASP A 107 -15.18 7.01 -18.16
C ASP A 107 -14.35 6.47 -16.97
N VAL A 108 -13.47 7.31 -16.42
CA VAL A 108 -12.62 6.96 -15.28
C VAL A 108 -13.25 7.50 -14.00
N CYS A 109 -13.22 6.68 -12.95
CA CYS A 109 -13.58 7.11 -11.61
C CYS A 109 -12.68 8.28 -11.14
N PRO A 110 -13.24 9.35 -10.54
CA PRO A 110 -12.42 10.39 -9.94
C PRO A 110 -11.54 9.82 -8.81
N GLU A 111 -10.43 10.49 -8.50
CA GLU A 111 -9.51 10.03 -7.43
C GLU A 111 -10.11 10.14 -6.03
N ALA A 112 -11.05 11.08 -5.85
CA ALA A 112 -11.74 11.33 -4.59
C ALA A 112 -13.24 11.10 -4.75
N VAL A 113 -13.91 10.75 -3.64
CA VAL A 113 -15.36 10.58 -3.60
C VAL A 113 -16.04 11.86 -4.09
N PRO A 114 -16.86 11.82 -5.15
CA PRO A 114 -17.55 13.00 -5.66
C PRO A 114 -18.63 13.47 -4.68
N GLU A 115 -19.05 14.74 -4.80
CA GLU A 115 -20.21 15.23 -4.06
C GLU A 115 -21.50 14.62 -4.63
N ALA A 116 -22.43 14.19 -3.76
CA ALA A 116 -23.74 13.70 -4.20
C ALA A 116 -24.49 14.78 -5.01
N GLY A 117 -24.96 14.41 -6.20
CA GLY A 117 -25.59 15.32 -7.17
C GLY A 117 -24.60 16.08 -8.08
N ALA A 118 -23.29 15.90 -7.92
CA ALA A 118 -22.31 16.48 -8.85
C ALA A 118 -22.43 15.84 -10.24
N PRO A 119 -22.15 16.58 -11.33
CA PRO A 119 -22.25 16.05 -12.67
C PRO A 119 -21.20 14.95 -12.93
N CYS A 120 -21.58 13.94 -13.71
CA CYS A 120 -20.73 12.83 -14.11
C CYS A 120 -20.87 12.52 -15.61
N SER A 121 -19.84 11.92 -16.18
CA SER A 121 -19.80 11.42 -17.56
C SER A 121 -19.51 9.93 -17.46
N GLY A 122 -20.38 9.12 -18.07
CA GLY A 122 -20.35 7.66 -17.95
C GLY A 122 -21.58 7.09 -17.26
N GLN A 123 -22.66 6.92 -18.03
CA GLN A 123 -23.86 6.23 -17.55
C GLN A 123 -23.46 4.86 -17.00
N THR A 124 -23.95 4.50 -15.81
CA THR A 124 -23.67 3.22 -15.12
C THR A 124 -22.24 3.05 -14.59
N LEU A 125 -21.41 4.09 -14.59
CA LEU A 125 -20.09 4.03 -13.94
C LEU A 125 -20.27 3.89 -12.41
N SER A 126 -19.66 2.85 -11.82
CA SER A 126 -19.69 2.59 -10.38
C SER A 126 -18.27 2.53 -9.83
N CYS A 127 -17.99 3.38 -8.85
CA CYS A 127 -16.67 3.62 -8.29
C CYS A 127 -16.66 3.28 -6.80
N ASN A 128 -15.75 2.39 -6.39
CA ASN A 128 -15.55 2.01 -5.00
C ASN A 128 -14.36 2.80 -4.44
N TYR A 129 -14.59 3.53 -3.36
CA TYR A 129 -13.56 4.29 -2.66
C TYR A 129 -13.28 3.61 -1.31
N PRO A 130 -12.14 2.90 -1.18
CA PRO A 130 -11.76 2.29 0.08
C PRO A 130 -11.41 3.38 1.11
N PRO A 131 -11.69 3.17 2.40
CA PRO A 131 -11.31 4.11 3.45
C PRO A 131 -9.78 4.12 3.61
N ASP A 132 -9.20 5.31 3.73
CA ASP A 132 -7.75 5.44 3.88
C ASP A 132 -7.22 4.79 5.17
N ILE A 133 -7.96 4.85 6.29
CA ILE A 133 -7.44 4.34 7.59
C ILE A 133 -8.49 3.71 8.51
N SER A 134 -9.80 4.04 8.43
CA SER A 134 -10.80 3.42 9.32
C SER A 134 -12.23 3.86 9.01
N CYS A 135 -12.91 3.16 8.08
CA CYS A 135 -14.35 3.25 7.69
C CYS A 135 -14.91 4.64 7.34
N PRO A 136 -15.51 4.87 6.15
CA PRO A 136 -16.41 3.97 5.42
C PRO A 136 -16.00 3.61 3.98
N ASP A 137 -16.61 2.55 3.45
CA ASP A 137 -16.63 2.26 2.01
C ASP A 137 -17.69 3.16 1.35
N PHE A 138 -17.27 4.00 0.41
CA PHE A 138 -18.21 4.76 -0.43
C PHE A 138 -18.35 4.08 -1.78
N VAL A 139 -19.59 3.92 -2.22
CA VAL A 139 -19.89 3.56 -3.61
C VAL A 139 -20.52 4.78 -4.26
N ALA A 140 -19.82 5.37 -5.23
CA ALA A 140 -20.37 6.42 -6.07
C ALA A 140 -20.82 5.82 -7.40
N THR A 141 -22.08 6.04 -7.78
CA THR A 141 -22.65 5.56 -9.05
C THR A 141 -23.12 6.74 -9.88
N CYS A 142 -22.73 6.82 -11.15
CA CYS A 142 -23.21 7.82 -12.08
C CYS A 142 -24.56 7.40 -12.65
N ASN A 143 -25.61 8.14 -12.29
CA ASN A 143 -26.98 7.87 -12.72
C ASN A 143 -27.21 8.24 -14.19
N ASP A 144 -28.33 7.76 -14.73
CA ASP A 144 -28.79 8.07 -16.10
C ASP A 144 -29.08 9.57 -16.32
N ASP A 145 -29.27 10.34 -15.23
CA ASP A 145 -29.45 11.80 -15.27
C ASP A 145 -28.13 12.58 -15.35
N GLY A 146 -26.99 11.87 -15.36
CA GLY A 146 -25.66 12.46 -15.41
C GLY A 146 -25.22 13.06 -14.07
N THR A 147 -25.75 12.57 -12.95
CA THR A 147 -25.31 12.98 -11.60
C THR A 147 -24.83 11.80 -10.75
N TRP A 148 -23.88 12.07 -9.84
CA TRP A 148 -23.37 11.10 -8.89
C TRP A 148 -24.37 10.82 -7.76
N ASP A 149 -24.74 9.56 -7.58
CA ASP A 149 -25.35 9.04 -6.35
C ASP A 149 -24.27 8.43 -5.47
N VAL A 150 -24.19 8.89 -4.21
CA VAL A 150 -23.17 8.43 -3.25
C VAL A 150 -23.87 7.66 -2.15
N ASP A 151 -23.78 6.34 -2.23
CA ASP A 151 -24.31 5.43 -1.21
C ASP A 151 -23.28 5.33 -0.08
N ASP A 152 -23.60 5.97 1.04
CA ASP A 152 -22.82 5.86 2.25
C ASP A 152 -23.16 4.53 2.96
N ARG A 153 -22.34 3.50 2.69
CA ARG A 153 -22.47 2.20 3.34
C ARG A 153 -22.00 2.21 4.80
N SER A 154 -21.61 3.36 5.36
CA SER A 154 -21.21 3.52 6.77
C SER A 154 -22.28 3.14 7.79
N VAL A 155 -23.55 3.03 7.38
CA VAL A 155 -24.65 2.64 8.29
C VAL A 155 -24.54 1.18 8.73
N VAL A 156 -23.72 0.37 8.06
CA VAL A 156 -23.28 -0.91 8.60
C VAL A 156 -22.23 -0.63 9.67
N THR A 157 -22.71 -0.46 10.91
CA THR A 157 -21.96 -0.55 12.18
C THR A 157 -20.56 -1.13 11.99
N CYS A 158 -19.57 -0.29 11.72
CA CYS A 158 -18.18 -0.70 11.84
C CYS A 158 -18.01 -1.04 13.32
N ASN A 159 -17.99 -2.33 13.63
CA ASN A 159 -17.46 -2.82 14.87
C ASN A 159 -15.94 -2.74 14.68
N PRO A 160 -15.26 -1.65 15.12
CA PRO A 160 -13.82 -1.56 14.96
C PRO A 160 -13.20 -2.86 15.48
N PRO A 161 -12.10 -3.32 14.88
CA PRO A 161 -11.44 -4.53 15.34
C PRO A 161 -11.26 -4.43 16.87
N PRO A 162 -11.60 -5.47 17.64
CA PRO A 162 -11.52 -5.42 19.09
C PRO A 162 -10.14 -4.90 19.49
N LEU A 163 -10.10 -3.79 20.23
CA LEU A 163 -8.84 -3.23 20.71
C LEU A 163 -8.07 -4.33 21.46
N PRO A 164 -6.75 -4.47 21.24
CA PRO A 164 -5.96 -5.49 21.91
C PRO A 164 -6.07 -5.30 23.44
N PRO A 165 -6.11 -6.38 24.23
CA PRO A 165 -6.17 -6.27 25.68
C PRO A 165 -4.82 -5.73 26.22
N CYS A 166 -4.86 -5.03 27.37
CA CYS A 166 -3.68 -4.32 27.88
C CYS A 166 -2.49 -5.25 28.15
N ASP A 167 -2.72 -6.52 28.48
CA ASP A 167 -1.67 -7.50 28.79
C ASP A 167 -0.79 -7.87 27.59
N LEU A 168 -1.19 -7.51 26.36
CA LEU A 168 -0.34 -7.65 25.17
C LEU A 168 0.59 -6.46 24.92
N LEU A 169 0.43 -5.35 25.65
CA LEU A 169 1.25 -4.15 25.49
C LEU A 169 2.47 -4.25 26.41
N THR A 170 3.60 -4.65 25.84
CA THR A 170 4.81 -5.02 26.62
C THR A 170 5.71 -3.84 26.98
N THR A 171 5.45 -2.65 26.44
CA THR A 171 6.24 -1.45 26.71
C THR A 171 5.39 -0.30 27.27
N GLU A 172 6.01 0.57 28.07
CA GLU A 172 5.36 1.76 28.63
C GLU A 172 4.82 2.68 27.52
N ALA A 173 5.56 2.82 26.42
CA ALA A 173 5.17 3.64 25.29
C ALA A 173 3.91 3.10 24.59
N GLU A 174 3.86 1.79 24.32
CA GLU A 174 2.67 1.14 23.75
C GLU A 174 1.47 1.27 24.68
N CYS A 175 1.67 1.00 25.98
CA CYS A 175 0.65 1.12 27.01
C CYS A 175 0.08 2.54 27.10
N GLY A 176 0.94 3.56 27.11
CA GLY A 176 0.57 4.97 27.18
C GLY A 176 -0.04 5.52 25.88
N SER A 177 0.16 4.83 24.75
CA SER A 177 -0.44 5.18 23.46
C SER A 177 -1.78 4.49 23.19
N SER A 178 -2.19 3.56 24.07
CA SER A 178 -3.44 2.82 23.93
C SER A 178 -4.64 3.76 24.07
N GLU A 179 -5.61 3.62 23.16
CA GLU A 179 -6.91 4.30 23.28
C GLU A 179 -7.81 3.68 24.35
N ARG A 180 -7.43 2.51 24.89
CA ARG A 180 -8.07 1.93 26.08
C ARG A 180 -7.62 2.68 27.34
N SER A 181 -8.41 2.55 28.39
CA SER A 181 -8.02 2.91 29.75
C SER A 181 -6.96 1.94 30.30
N CYS A 182 -5.81 1.79 29.65
CA CYS A 182 -4.68 1.03 30.17
C CYS A 182 -3.76 1.94 31.03
N ARG A 183 -2.99 1.34 31.93
CA ARG A 183 -1.95 2.03 32.71
C ARG A 183 -0.72 1.15 32.87
N TRP A 184 0.44 1.79 32.81
CA TRP A 184 1.72 1.12 33.07
C TRP A 184 1.97 1.06 34.57
N LEU A 185 2.24 -0.14 35.10
CA LEU A 185 2.57 -0.36 36.51
C LEU A 185 3.97 -0.97 36.63
N VAL A 186 4.71 -0.54 37.65
CA VAL A 186 6.05 -1.06 37.97
C VAL A 186 6.02 -1.90 39.27
N PRO A 187 6.90 -2.90 39.41
CA PRO A 187 7.03 -3.70 40.62
C PRO A 187 7.13 -2.85 41.89
N GLY A 188 6.30 -3.19 42.89
CA GLY A 188 6.37 -2.60 44.22
C GLY A 188 7.37 -3.33 45.11
N CYS A 189 7.43 -2.93 46.39
CA CYS A 189 8.29 -3.56 47.38
C CYS A 189 7.44 -4.25 48.43
N ALA A 190 7.13 -5.51 48.15
CA ALA A 190 6.64 -6.44 49.15
C ALA A 190 7.84 -7.24 49.70
N GLU A 191 7.92 -7.37 51.01
CA GLU A 191 8.86 -8.28 51.65
C GLU A 191 8.46 -9.74 51.38
N PRO A 192 9.41 -10.70 51.40
CA PRO A 192 9.10 -12.11 51.12
C PRO A 192 8.02 -12.76 52.01
N ASN A 193 7.71 -12.15 53.16
CA ASN A 193 6.71 -12.65 54.10
C ASN A 193 5.43 -11.79 54.12
N ASP A 194 5.30 -10.81 53.22
CA ASP A 194 4.11 -9.99 53.15
C ASP A 194 2.91 -10.82 52.65
N PRO A 195 1.70 -10.55 53.17
CA PRO A 195 0.50 -11.28 52.79
C PRO A 195 0.10 -11.05 51.32
N VAL A 196 0.60 -9.96 50.71
CA VAL A 196 0.37 -9.61 49.31
C VAL A 196 1.73 -9.50 48.62
N PRO A 197 2.02 -10.33 47.61
CA PRO A 197 3.29 -10.24 46.90
C PRO A 197 3.36 -8.97 46.05
N ALA A 198 4.59 -8.52 45.80
CA ALA A 198 4.85 -7.46 44.83
C ALA A 198 4.48 -7.93 43.43
N LEU A 199 4.13 -6.99 42.57
CA LEU A 199 4.05 -7.23 41.14
C LEU A 199 5.42 -7.73 40.65
N ALA A 200 5.45 -8.87 39.96
CA ALA A 200 6.69 -9.55 39.60
C ALA A 200 7.52 -8.79 38.57
N GLU A 201 6.85 -8.16 37.60
CA GLU A 201 7.47 -7.42 36.50
C GLU A 201 6.63 -6.20 36.12
N ALA A 202 7.26 -5.21 35.48
CA ALA A 202 6.53 -4.05 34.97
C ALA A 202 5.68 -4.48 33.77
N GLY A 203 4.48 -3.91 33.65
CA GLY A 203 3.55 -4.29 32.60
C GLY A 203 2.41 -3.31 32.44
N CYS A 204 1.63 -3.53 31.38
CA CYS A 204 0.45 -2.76 31.08
C CYS A 204 -0.81 -3.47 31.60
N PHE A 205 -1.60 -2.77 32.38
CA PHE A 205 -2.79 -3.30 33.04
C PHE A 205 -4.00 -2.44 32.71
N GLU A 206 -5.20 -3.02 32.77
CA GLU A 206 -6.43 -2.24 32.74
C GLU A 206 -6.44 -1.24 33.92
N ALA A 207 -6.89 -0.02 33.69
CA ALA A 207 -6.95 1.04 34.70
C ALA A 207 -8.07 0.79 35.73
N VAL A 208 -9.01 -0.09 35.40
CA VAL A 208 -10.06 -0.54 36.32
C VAL A 208 -9.58 -1.83 36.99
N PRO A 209 -9.56 -1.90 38.33
CA PRO A 209 -9.19 -3.12 39.05
C PRO A 209 -10.18 -4.25 38.79
N CYS A 210 -9.68 -5.48 38.73
CA CYS A 210 -10.53 -6.66 38.62
C CYS A 210 -11.23 -6.95 39.96
N VAL A 211 -12.41 -7.56 39.90
CA VAL A 211 -13.19 -7.96 41.08
C VAL A 211 -13.08 -9.47 41.33
N ASP A 212 -13.02 -10.25 40.24
CA ASP A 212 -12.87 -11.70 40.23
C ASP A 212 -12.21 -12.15 38.91
N ASN A 213 -12.03 -13.46 38.74
CA ASN A 213 -11.34 -14.04 37.58
C ASN A 213 -12.11 -13.88 36.26
N ASP A 214 -13.41 -13.61 36.27
CA ASP A 214 -14.22 -13.49 35.06
C ASP A 214 -13.97 -12.17 34.32
N PHE A 215 -13.34 -11.19 34.99
CA PHE A 215 -12.92 -9.92 34.41
C PHE A 215 -11.55 -9.98 33.71
N CYS A 216 -10.83 -11.08 33.83
CA CYS A 216 -9.48 -11.23 33.32
C CYS A 216 -9.44 -11.94 31.97
N SER A 217 -8.46 -11.58 31.12
CA SER A 217 -8.18 -12.32 29.88
C SER A 217 -7.91 -13.80 30.17
N PRO A 218 -8.23 -14.73 29.25
CA PRO A 218 -7.98 -16.15 29.44
C PRO A 218 -6.53 -16.44 29.83
N GLY A 219 -6.34 -17.16 30.95
CA GLY A 219 -5.01 -17.51 31.48
C GLY A 219 -4.48 -16.57 32.56
N LEU A 220 -5.18 -15.47 32.86
CA LEU A 220 -4.88 -14.57 33.97
C LEU A 220 -5.82 -14.83 35.16
N VAL A 221 -5.39 -14.47 36.36
CA VAL A 221 -6.17 -14.52 37.60
C VAL A 221 -6.23 -13.14 38.25
N CYS A 222 -7.36 -12.82 38.89
CA CYS A 222 -7.51 -11.59 39.63
C CYS A 222 -6.86 -11.72 41.01
N ALA A 223 -5.76 -11.02 41.24
CA ALA A 223 -5.01 -11.10 42.48
C ALA A 223 -4.53 -9.73 42.95
N ALA A 224 -4.46 -9.56 44.27
CA ALA A 224 -3.85 -8.38 44.87
C ALA A 224 -2.34 -8.38 44.60
N ARG A 225 -1.80 -7.24 44.18
CA ARG A 225 -0.37 -7.01 44.00
C ARG A 225 0.04 -5.66 44.55
N VAL A 226 1.26 -5.61 45.09
CA VAL A 226 1.91 -4.35 45.49
C VAL A 226 2.70 -3.79 44.31
N PHE A 227 2.39 -2.56 43.89
CA PHE A 227 3.10 -1.82 42.85
C PHE A 227 3.65 -0.50 43.40
N ASP A 228 4.64 0.11 42.75
CA ASP A 228 5.23 1.39 43.15
C ASP A 228 4.70 2.55 42.29
N PRO A 229 3.75 3.38 42.79
CA PRO A 229 3.27 4.56 42.07
C PRO A 229 4.29 5.71 42.06
N CYS A 230 5.30 5.71 42.94
CA CYS A 230 6.22 6.82 43.12
C CYS A 230 7.55 6.60 42.39
N HIS A 231 7.50 6.12 41.15
CA HIS A 231 8.66 5.77 40.32
C HIS A 231 9.94 6.58 40.66
N GLY A 232 10.96 5.90 41.19
CA GLY A 232 12.24 6.51 41.57
C GLY A 232 12.36 7.01 43.01
N GLN A 233 11.35 6.82 43.86
CA GLN A 233 11.41 7.07 45.30
C GLN A 233 11.74 5.81 46.11
N ALA A 234 11.95 5.96 47.42
CA ALA A 234 12.08 4.82 48.32
C ALA A 234 10.76 4.04 48.37
N CYS A 235 10.76 2.90 47.70
CA CYS A 235 9.61 2.04 47.45
C CYS A 235 8.82 1.63 48.71
N GLN A 236 9.46 1.57 49.88
CA GLN A 236 8.78 1.32 51.17
C GLN A 236 7.79 2.41 51.58
N ALA A 237 7.89 3.62 51.03
CA ALA A 237 7.01 4.74 51.38
C ALA A 237 5.76 4.84 50.50
N CYS A 238 5.76 4.17 49.34
CA CYS A 238 4.76 4.40 48.30
C CYS A 238 4.03 3.16 47.80
N GLY A 239 4.44 1.95 48.19
CA GLY A 239 3.80 0.72 47.76
C GLY A 239 2.27 0.78 47.89
N GLN A 240 1.57 0.64 46.77
CA GLN A 240 0.11 0.62 46.71
C GLN A 240 -0.34 -0.79 46.36
N THR A 241 -1.43 -1.25 46.99
CA THR A 241 -2.03 -2.55 46.72
C THR A 241 -3.28 -2.39 45.87
N GLU A 242 -3.42 -3.18 44.81
CA GLU A 242 -4.62 -3.21 43.96
C GLU A 242 -4.85 -4.59 43.37
N MET A 243 -6.10 -4.87 42.99
CA MET A 243 -6.51 -6.11 42.32
C MET A 243 -6.21 -6.00 40.83
N LEU A 244 -5.31 -6.85 40.34
CA LEU A 244 -4.84 -6.86 38.95
C LEU A 244 -5.05 -8.25 38.33
N CYS A 245 -5.31 -8.27 37.03
CA CYS A 245 -5.23 -9.50 36.25
C CYS A 245 -3.75 -9.83 36.00
N VAL A 246 -3.27 -10.93 36.56
CA VAL A 246 -1.86 -11.36 36.50
C VAL A 246 -1.77 -12.83 36.14
N ALA A 247 -0.61 -13.25 35.64
CA ALA A 247 -0.34 -14.68 35.49
C ALA A 247 -0.40 -15.39 36.87
N PRO A 248 -0.98 -16.61 36.94
CA PRO A 248 -1.15 -17.36 38.18
C PRO A 248 0.16 -17.79 38.84
#